data_AF-A0A3A9ECL8-F1
#
_entry.id   AF-A0A3A9ECL8-F1
#
_cell.length_a   1.000
_cell.length_b   1.000
_cell.length_c   1.000
_cell.angle_alpha   90.00
_cell.angle_beta   90.00
_cell.angle_gamma   90.00
#
_symmetry.space_group_name_H-M   'P 1'
#
loop_
_entity.id
_entity.type
_entity.pdbx_description
1 polymer ?
#
loop_
_entity_poly.entity_id
_entity_poly.type
_entity_poly.pdbx_seq_one_letter_code
_entity_poly.pdbx_strand_id
1 'polypeptide(L)'
;MPVNKVVFGENVLIDLTTDTVSPDKLKKGVTAHDRSGTEITGTMDDSSVVVVDGDEIECVLLHAFREGDRLFAEDSTVTATDQQGRILTRTFTDDGKTCTSVLVDADGEELSGW
;
A
#
# COMPACT_ATOMS: atom_id res chain seq x y z
N MET A 1 0.82 35.05 -11.78
CA MET A 1 -0.55 34.53 -11.86
C MET A 1 -0.51 33.28 -12.70
N PRO A 2 -1.06 32.14 -12.22
CA PRO A 2 -1.12 30.92 -13.01
C PRO A 2 -1.99 31.12 -14.26
N VAL A 3 -1.65 30.42 -15.35
CA VAL A 3 -2.37 30.45 -16.62
C VAL A 3 -3.02 29.09 -16.81
N ASN A 4 -4.35 29.05 -16.86
CA ASN A 4 -5.11 27.81 -17.01
C ASN A 4 -5.75 27.62 -18.39
N LYS A 5 -5.68 28.65 -19.25
CA LYS A 5 -6.18 28.58 -20.62
C LYS A 5 -5.39 29.51 -21.52
N VAL A 6 -4.99 29.01 -22.70
CA VAL A 6 -4.28 29.76 -23.73
C VAL A 6 -4.99 29.57 -25.07
N VAL A 7 -5.35 30.68 -25.70
CA VAL A 7 -6.00 30.72 -27.02
C VAL A 7 -5.13 31.50 -27.97
N PHE A 8 -4.87 30.93 -29.16
CA PHE A 8 -4.10 31.56 -30.23
C PHE A 8 -4.93 31.57 -31.52
N GLY A 9 -5.38 32.76 -31.91
CA GLY A 9 -6.37 32.91 -32.98
C GLY A 9 -7.66 32.18 -32.62
N GLU A 10 -8.08 31.24 -33.47
CA GLU A 10 -9.27 30.41 -33.24
C GLU A 10 -8.94 29.09 -32.53
N ASN A 11 -7.65 28.82 -32.25
CA ASN A 11 -7.21 27.55 -31.67
C ASN A 11 -6.97 27.67 -30.17
N VAL A 12 -7.46 26.68 -29.41
CA VAL A 12 -7.14 26.52 -27.99
C VAL A 12 -5.85 25.70 -27.88
N LEU A 13 -4.79 26.31 -27.32
CA LEU A 13 -3.49 25.66 -27.15
C LEU A 13 -3.37 24.92 -25.82
N ILE A 14 -3.97 25.48 -24.76
CA ILE A 14 -4.04 24.91 -23.41
C ILE A 14 -5.43 25.20 -22.86
N ASP A 15 -6.06 24.21 -22.24
CA ASP A 15 -7.30 24.39 -21.47
C ASP A 15 -7.35 23.39 -20.32
N LEU A 16 -7.08 23.88 -19.11
CA LEU A 16 -7.12 23.09 -17.87
C LEU A 16 -8.47 23.21 -17.17
N THR A 17 -9.44 23.96 -17.72
CA THR A 17 -10.66 24.33 -16.97
C THR A 17 -11.52 23.14 -16.56
N THR A 18 -11.39 22.01 -17.27
CA THR A 18 -12.11 20.76 -17.00
C THR A 18 -11.28 19.73 -16.22
N ASP A 19 -10.02 20.02 -15.90
CA ASP A 19 -9.15 19.08 -15.20
C ASP A 19 -9.61 18.86 -13.76
N THR A 20 -9.40 17.64 -13.27
CA THR A 20 -9.81 17.22 -11.92
C THR A 20 -8.64 16.75 -11.07
N VAL A 21 -7.41 17.06 -11.50
CA VAL A 21 -6.19 16.74 -10.78
C VAL A 21 -6.16 17.50 -9.46
N SER A 22 -5.91 16.78 -8.38
CA SER A 22 -5.79 17.32 -7.02
C SER A 22 -4.62 16.63 -6.30
N PRO A 23 -4.01 17.24 -5.28
CA PRO A 23 -2.84 16.67 -4.58
C PRO A 23 -3.04 15.23 -4.11
N ASP A 24 -4.23 14.90 -3.61
CA ASP A 24 -4.62 13.57 -3.13
C ASP A 24 -4.75 12.51 -4.22
N LYS A 25 -4.77 12.91 -5.49
CA LYS A 25 -4.82 12.00 -6.66
C LYS A 25 -3.44 11.75 -7.29
N LEU A 26 -2.41 12.43 -6.80
CA LEU A 26 -1.04 12.36 -7.32
C LEU A 26 -0.13 11.68 -6.31
N LYS A 27 0.71 10.76 -6.80
CA LYS A 27 1.73 10.10 -5.99
C LYS A 27 2.60 11.13 -5.28
N LYS A 28 2.90 10.87 -4.01
CA LYS A 28 3.65 11.80 -3.16
C LYS A 28 4.95 12.26 -3.81
N GLY A 29 5.12 13.58 -3.85
CA GLY A 29 6.30 14.23 -4.43
C GLY A 29 6.26 14.43 -5.95
N VAL A 30 5.26 13.91 -6.67
CA VAL A 30 5.04 14.23 -8.09
C VAL A 30 4.41 15.60 -8.23
N THR A 31 4.90 16.44 -9.14
CA THR A 31 4.33 17.76 -9.42
C THR A 31 3.45 17.74 -10.67
N ALA A 32 2.37 18.51 -10.66
CA ALA A 32 1.47 18.74 -11.80
C ALA A 32 0.80 20.12 -11.68
N HIS A 33 -0.08 20.49 -12.61
CA HIS A 33 -0.91 21.69 -12.50
C HIS A 33 -2.39 21.30 -12.26
N ASP A 34 -3.10 22.10 -11.46
CA ASP A 34 -4.55 21.96 -11.27
C ASP A 34 -5.36 22.75 -12.32
N ARG A 35 -6.70 22.71 -12.24
CA ARG A 35 -7.60 23.46 -13.16
C ARG A 35 -7.44 24.98 -13.14
N SER A 36 -6.80 25.52 -12.10
CA SER A 36 -6.47 26.94 -12.00
C SER A 36 -5.11 27.26 -12.62
N GLY A 37 -4.39 26.25 -13.11
CA GLY A 37 -3.02 26.35 -13.62
C GLY A 37 -1.99 26.50 -12.52
N THR A 38 -2.37 26.26 -11.26
CA THR A 38 -1.45 26.33 -10.11
C THR A 38 -0.68 25.03 -10.03
N GLU A 39 0.64 25.11 -9.87
CA GLU A 39 1.45 23.91 -9.60
C GLU A 39 1.07 23.31 -8.25
N ILE A 40 0.81 22.01 -8.24
CA ILE A 40 0.45 21.20 -7.08
C ILE A 40 1.46 20.05 -6.94
N THR A 41 1.71 19.64 -5.70
CA THR A 41 2.54 18.46 -5.39
C THR A 41 1.66 17.37 -4.82
N GLY A 42 1.87 16.14 -5.26
CA GLY A 42 1.12 14.98 -4.81
C GLY A 42 1.32 14.70 -3.33
N THR A 43 0.24 14.25 -2.70
CA THR A 43 0.17 13.86 -1.29
C THR A 43 -0.33 12.42 -1.12
N MET A 44 -0.65 11.72 -2.21
CA MET A 44 -1.03 10.31 -2.15
C MET A 44 0.17 9.48 -1.71
N ASP A 45 0.17 9.06 -0.46
CA ASP A 45 1.09 8.07 0.06
C ASP A 45 0.72 6.70 -0.55
N ASP A 46 1.53 6.21 -1.48
CA ASP A 46 1.42 4.88 -2.13
C ASP A 46 1.64 3.73 -1.13
N SER A 47 2.00 4.06 0.11
CA SER A 47 1.99 3.16 1.27
C SER A 47 0.58 2.94 1.84
N SER A 48 -0.44 3.61 1.32
CA SER A 48 -1.84 3.30 1.61
C SER A 48 -2.38 2.24 0.64
N VAL A 49 -2.67 1.09 1.22
CA VAL A 49 -3.16 -0.13 0.58
C VAL A 49 -4.46 0.14 -0.17
N VAL A 50 -4.43 0.02 -1.50
CA VAL A 50 -5.66 -0.08 -2.29
C VAL A 50 -6.01 -1.56 -2.38
N VAL A 51 -7.01 -1.98 -1.61
CA VAL A 51 -7.59 -3.32 -1.72
C VAL A 51 -8.41 -3.36 -3.00
N VAL A 52 -7.91 -4.05 -4.02
CA VAL A 52 -8.63 -4.29 -5.27
C VAL A 52 -8.80 -5.78 -5.41
N ASP A 53 -10.02 -6.29 -5.12
CA ASP A 53 -10.49 -7.65 -5.45
C ASP A 53 -9.44 -8.78 -5.40
N GLY A 54 -8.56 -8.76 -4.40
CA GLY A 54 -7.50 -9.73 -4.17
C GLY A 54 -7.72 -10.39 -2.82
N ASP A 55 -7.55 -11.71 -2.76
CA ASP A 55 -7.81 -12.56 -1.60
C ASP A 55 -7.44 -11.89 -0.28
N GLU A 56 -8.33 -11.96 0.72
CA GLU A 56 -8.11 -11.35 2.05
C GLU A 56 -6.75 -11.74 2.65
N ILE A 57 -6.24 -12.90 2.23
CA ILE A 57 -4.92 -13.45 2.56
C ILE A 57 -3.80 -12.58 1.99
N GLU A 58 -3.82 -12.18 0.72
CA GLU A 58 -2.77 -11.31 0.13
C GLU A 58 -2.72 -9.95 0.84
N CYS A 59 -3.87 -9.42 1.27
CA CYS A 59 -3.94 -8.19 2.05
C CYS A 59 -3.32 -8.34 3.45
N VAL A 60 -3.58 -9.44 4.15
CA VAL A 60 -2.97 -9.73 5.45
C VAL A 60 -1.46 -9.95 5.30
N LEU A 61 -1.01 -10.66 4.26
CA LEU A 61 0.39 -11.02 4.02
C LEU A 61 1.25 -9.85 3.55
N LEU A 62 0.68 -8.90 2.81
CA LEU A 62 1.41 -7.75 2.29
C LEU A 62 1.52 -6.60 3.31
N HIS A 63 0.57 -6.47 4.24
CA HIS A 63 0.43 -5.25 5.05
C HIS A 63 0.50 -5.46 6.57
N ALA A 64 0.34 -6.68 7.07
CA ALA A 64 0.51 -6.94 8.51
C ALA A 64 1.99 -7.03 8.93
N PHE A 65 2.92 -7.22 7.99
CA PHE A 65 4.35 -7.43 8.24
C PHE A 65 5.22 -6.56 7.33
N ARG A 66 6.37 -6.08 7.85
CA ARG A 66 7.30 -5.23 7.09
C ARG A 66 8.07 -6.09 6.08
N GLU A 67 8.44 -5.49 4.95
CA GLU A 67 9.28 -6.15 3.94
C GLU A 67 10.64 -6.53 4.55
N GLY A 68 11.00 -7.82 4.48
CA GLY A 68 12.20 -8.39 5.12
C GLY A 68 11.92 -9.24 6.37
N ASP A 69 10.77 -9.04 7.03
CA ASP A 69 10.34 -9.79 8.20
C ASP A 69 9.47 -11.02 7.83
N ARG A 70 9.53 -11.49 6.57
CA ARG A 70 8.67 -12.58 6.07
C ARG A 70 9.46 -13.64 5.31
N LEU A 71 9.35 -14.90 5.74
CA LEU A 71 9.81 -16.08 5.02
C LEU A 71 8.57 -16.87 4.55
N PHE A 72 8.52 -17.17 3.26
CA PHE A 72 7.52 -18.05 2.67
C PHE A 72 8.15 -19.43 2.50
N ALA A 73 7.65 -20.42 3.23
CA ALA A 73 8.07 -21.79 3.07
C ALA A 73 7.13 -22.52 2.09
N GLU A 74 7.63 -23.60 1.48
CA GLU A 74 6.85 -24.44 0.56
C GLU A 74 5.72 -25.22 1.28
N ASP A 75 5.67 -25.17 2.61
CA ASP A 75 4.70 -25.86 3.47
C ASP A 75 3.49 -24.99 3.89
N SER A 76 3.20 -23.93 3.14
CA SER A 76 2.09 -22.99 3.40
C SER A 76 2.21 -22.20 4.71
N THR A 77 3.42 -22.08 5.26
CA THR A 77 3.70 -21.24 6.42
C THR A 77 4.28 -19.88 6.06
N VAL A 78 3.91 -18.88 6.86
CA VAL A 78 4.47 -17.53 6.83
C VAL A 78 5.00 -17.20 8.22
N THR A 79 6.29 -16.91 8.29
CA THR A 79 6.98 -16.64 9.57
C THR A 79 7.44 -15.20 9.62
N ALA A 80 7.19 -14.54 10.76
CA ALA A 80 7.68 -13.20 11.06
C ALA A 80 8.36 -13.12 12.42
N THR A 81 9.46 -12.36 12.47
CA THR A 81 10.26 -12.18 13.69
C THR A 81 10.27 -10.71 14.08
N ASP A 82 10.03 -10.41 15.36
CA ASP A 82 10.08 -9.04 15.87
C ASP A 82 11.47 -8.64 16.42
N GLN A 83 11.62 -7.38 16.85
CA GLN A 83 12.87 -6.86 17.41
C GLN A 83 13.28 -7.51 18.74
N GLN A 84 12.38 -8.23 19.40
CA GLN A 84 12.62 -8.96 20.65
C GLN A 84 12.95 -10.44 20.38
N GLY A 85 13.03 -10.86 19.12
CA GLY A 85 13.34 -12.24 18.73
C GLY A 85 12.15 -13.20 18.83
N ARG A 86 10.94 -12.69 19.07
CA ARG A 86 9.72 -13.52 19.08
C ARG A 86 9.32 -13.86 17.66
N ILE A 87 8.83 -15.07 17.46
CA ILE A 87 8.51 -15.61 16.13
C ILE A 87 7.02 -15.91 16.06
N LEU A 88 6.33 -15.27 15.13
CA LEU A 88 4.95 -15.58 14.77
C LEU A 88 4.95 -16.45 13.50
N THR A 89 4.49 -17.68 13.62
CA THR A 89 4.26 -18.59 12.49
C THR A 89 2.77 -18.65 12.20
N ARG A 90 2.38 -18.37 10.96
CA ARG A 90 1.01 -18.56 10.47
C ARG A 90 0.99 -19.69 9.46
N THR A 91 0.09 -20.64 9.64
CA THR A 91 -0.11 -21.76 8.71
C THR A 91 -1.48 -21.62 8.07
N PHE A 92 -1.53 -21.61 6.75
CA PHE A 92 -2.76 -21.54 5.98
C PHE A 92 -3.11 -22.91 5.43
N THR A 93 -4.40 -23.27 5.43
CA THR A 93 -4.86 -24.43 4.68
C THR A 93 -4.75 -24.19 3.19
N ASP A 94 -4.64 -25.26 2.40
CA ASP A 94 -4.51 -25.18 0.94
C ASP A 94 -5.66 -24.46 0.25
N ASP A 95 -6.85 -24.43 0.88
CA ASP A 95 -8.02 -23.69 0.42
C ASP A 95 -8.07 -22.23 0.89
N GLY A 96 -7.06 -21.79 1.65
CA GLY A 96 -6.91 -20.45 2.21
C GLY A 96 -7.88 -20.10 3.34
N LYS A 97 -8.83 -20.97 3.69
CA LYS A 97 -9.96 -20.60 4.57
C LYS A 97 -9.62 -20.63 6.05
N THR A 98 -8.61 -21.40 6.43
CA THR A 98 -8.21 -21.55 7.82
C THR A 98 -6.78 -21.07 8.00
N CYS A 99 -6.58 -20.23 9.01
CA CYS A 99 -5.26 -19.79 9.44
C CYS A 99 -5.10 -20.19 10.91
N THR A 100 -4.04 -20.93 11.23
CA THR A 100 -3.57 -21.10 12.61
C THR A 100 -2.39 -20.18 12.85
N SER A 101 -2.30 -19.62 14.05
CA SER A 101 -1.20 -18.74 14.45
C SER A 101 -0.55 -19.31 15.70
N VAL A 102 0.77 -19.44 15.66
CA VAL A 102 1.59 -19.84 16.81
C VAL A 102 2.61 -18.75 17.03
N LEU A 103 2.64 -18.20 18.26
CA LEU A 103 3.65 -17.23 18.67
C LEU A 103 4.59 -17.90 19.66
N VAL A 104 5.89 -17.83 19.40
CA VAL A 104 6.92 -18.29 20.34
C VAL A 104 7.82 -17.13 20.76
N ASP A 105 8.43 -17.24 21.95
CA ASP A 105 9.49 -16.33 22.37
C ASP A 105 10.83 -16.63 21.69
N ALA A 106 11.88 -15.91 22.10
CA ALA A 106 13.23 -16.09 21.55
C ALA A 106 13.86 -17.45 21.90
N ASP A 107 13.39 -18.11 22.96
CA ASP A 107 13.82 -19.44 23.40
C ASP A 107 12.98 -20.55 22.75
N GLY A 108 11.97 -20.17 21.96
CA GLY A 108 11.06 -21.09 21.27
C GLY A 108 9.91 -21.60 22.13
N GLU A 109 9.69 -21.00 23.31
CA GLU A 109 8.54 -21.33 24.16
C GLU A 109 7.28 -20.70 23.57
N GLU A 110 6.23 -21.51 23.40
CA GLU A 110 4.97 -21.03 22.87
C GLU A 110 4.30 -20.05 23.84
N LEU A 111 4.08 -18.83 23.36
CA LEU A 111 3.42 -17.74 24.06
C LEU A 111 1.89 -17.77 23.86
N SER A 112 1.35 -18.76 23.11
CA SER A 112 -0.09 -18.93 22.91
C SER A 112 -0.78 -19.59 24.10
N GLY A 113 -1.88 -18.97 24.53
CA GLY A 113 -2.94 -19.56 25.32
C GLY A 113 -4.21 -18.75 25.10
N TRP A 114 -4.93 -19.03 24.01
CA TRP A 114 -6.29 -18.53 23.73
C TRP A 114 -7.07 -19.58 22.93
#